data_AF-A0A949E4A7-F1
#
_entry.id   AF-A0A949E4A7-F1
#
_cell.length_a   1.000
_cell.length_b   1.000
_cell.length_c   1.000
_cell.angle_alpha   90.00
_cell.angle_beta   90.00
_cell.angle_gamma   90.00
#
_symmetry.space_group_name_H-M   'P 1'
#
loop_
_entity.id
_entity.type
_entity.pdbx_description
1 polymer ?
#
loop_
_entity_poly.entity_id
_entity_poly.type
_entity_poly.pdbx_seq_one_letter_code
_entity_poly.pdbx_strand_id
1 'polypeptide(L)'
;MHQPQFPRRFGLALIAGAILLPVCICVTLGVAVLLEGMGDIAGGVVLRRIVLAGSVLWIIDLVCLLLVLAIGTLRGPDEPDEP
;
A
#
# COMPACT_ATOMS: atom_id res chain seq x y z
N MET A 1 13.18 -11.77 27.41
CA MET A 1 13.06 -11.68 25.93
C MET A 1 11.68 -11.14 25.59
N HIS A 2 11.54 -9.82 25.48
CA HIS A 2 10.34 -9.22 24.88
C HIS A 2 10.46 -9.42 23.37
N GLN A 3 9.78 -10.44 22.85
CA GLN A 3 9.49 -10.50 21.42
C GLN A 3 8.74 -9.20 21.08
N PRO A 4 9.29 -8.28 20.26
CA PRO A 4 8.46 -7.21 19.73
C PRO A 4 7.43 -7.93 18.87
N GLN A 5 6.22 -8.06 19.42
CA GLN A 5 5.08 -8.55 18.69
C GLN A 5 4.82 -7.50 17.61
N PHE A 6 5.46 -7.65 16.45
CA PHE A 6 5.06 -6.93 15.25
C PHE A 6 3.56 -7.18 15.14
N PRO A 7 2.73 -6.15 15.38
CA PRO A 7 1.31 -6.38 15.54
C PRO A 7 0.85 -6.96 14.22
N ARG A 8 0.38 -8.21 14.23
CA ARG A 8 -0.06 -8.95 13.04
C ARG A 8 -1.03 -8.13 12.17
N ARG A 9 -1.72 -7.20 12.83
CA ARG A 9 -2.60 -6.16 12.25
C ARG A 9 -1.88 -5.20 11.31
N PHE A 10 -0.65 -4.79 11.59
CA PHE A 10 0.13 -3.87 10.75
C PHE A 10 0.54 -4.53 9.43
N GLY A 11 1.04 -5.77 9.48
CA GLY A 11 1.31 -6.54 8.26
C GLY A 11 0.05 -6.76 7.42
N LEU A 12 -1.08 -7.10 8.05
CA LEU A 12 -2.37 -7.21 7.36
C LEU A 12 -2.84 -5.89 6.74
N ALA A 13 -2.67 -4.77 7.45
CA ALA A 13 -3.05 -3.45 6.95
C ALA A 13 -2.20 -3.04 5.73
N LEU A 14 -0.89 -3.29 5.76
CA LEU A 14 0.00 -3.05 4.62
C LEU A 14 -0.38 -3.91 3.40
N ILE A 15 -0.65 -5.21 3.59
CA ILE A 15 -1.09 -6.09 2.50
C ILE A 15 -2.44 -5.62 1.92
N ALA A 16 -3.39 -5.27 2.79
CA ALA A 16 -4.68 -4.73 2.37
C ALA A 16 -4.50 -3.42 1.61
N GLY A 17 -3.62 -2.53 2.09
CA GLY A 17 -3.21 -1.30 1.42
C GLY A 17 -2.67 -1.58 0.02
N ALA A 18 -1.66 -2.43 -0.09
CA ALA A 18 -1.00 -2.78 -1.35
C ALA A 18 -1.97 -3.29 -2.44
N ILE A 19 -3.05 -3.98 -2.05
CA ILE A 19 -4.06 -4.51 -2.96
C ILE A 19 -5.16 -3.49 -3.24
N LEU A 20 -5.66 -2.78 -2.21
CA LEU A 20 -6.82 -1.91 -2.34
C LEU A 20 -6.46 -0.55 -2.96
N LEU A 21 -5.30 0.02 -2.61
CA LEU A 21 -4.82 1.30 -3.13
C LEU A 21 -4.76 1.36 -4.66
N PRO A 22 -4.18 0.38 -5.40
CA PRO A 22 -4.14 0.46 -6.86
C PRO A 22 -5.54 0.40 -7.48
N VAL A 23 -6.47 -0.36 -6.89
CA VAL A 23 -7.88 -0.37 -7.33
C VAL A 23 -8.50 1.01 -7.15
N CYS A 24 -8.33 1.62 -5.98
CA CYS A 24 -8.81 2.98 -5.71
C CYS A 24 -8.19 4.01 -6.67
N ILE A 25 -6.88 3.90 -6.96
CA ILE A 25 -6.18 4.78 -7.90
C ILE A 25 -6.77 4.66 -9.31
N CYS A 26 -6.95 3.44 -9.82
CA CYS A 26 -7.53 3.19 -11.14
C CYS A 26 -8.96 3.73 -11.25
N VAL A 27 -9.79 3.52 -10.22
CA VAL A 27 -11.16 4.05 -10.18
C VAL A 27 -11.14 5.58 -10.17
N THR A 28 -10.32 6.19 -9.32
CA THR A 28 -10.23 7.65 -9.21
C THR A 28 -9.71 8.28 -10.50
N LEU A 29 -8.77 7.62 -11.20
CA LEU A 29 -8.28 8.06 -12.50
C LEU A 29 -9.37 7.97 -13.57
N GLY A 30 -10.14 6.87 -13.61
CA GLY A 30 -11.27 6.73 -14.52
C GLY A 30 -12.34 7.80 -14.30
N VAL A 31 -12.64 8.11 -13.03
CA VAL A 31 -13.56 9.20 -12.67
C VAL A 31 -13.00 10.55 -13.10
N ALA A 32 -11.70 10.80 -12.94
CA ALA A 32 -11.06 12.04 -13.41
C ALA A 32 -11.26 12.25 -14.92
N VAL A 33 -11.04 11.20 -15.71
CA VAL A 33 -11.22 11.22 -17.17
C VAL A 33 -12.69 11.45 -17.53
N LEU A 34 -13.62 10.86 -16.79
CA LEU A 34 -15.06 11.05 -17.02
C LEU A 34 -15.47 12.51 -16.75
N LEU A 35 -14.99 13.13 -15.67
CA LEU A 35 -15.26 14.54 -15.38
C LEU A 35 -14.70 15.46 -16.46
N GLU A 36 -13.48 15.22 -16.93
CA GLU A 36 -12.88 15.97 -18.03
C GLU A 36 -13.72 15.85 -19.31
N GLY A 37 -14.24 14.66 -19.59
CA GLY A 37 -15.14 14.40 -20.72
C GLY A 37 -16.50 15.11 -20.61
N MET A 38 -16.97 15.41 -19.39
CA MET A 38 -18.18 16.19 -19.13
C MET A 38 -17.96 17.70 -19.18
N GLY A 39 -16.72 18.15 -19.46
CA GLY A 39 -16.35 19.57 -19.47
C GLY A 39 -15.94 20.12 -18.10
N ASP A 40 -15.93 19.29 -17.05
CA ASP A 40 -15.45 19.67 -15.72
C ASP A 40 -13.94 19.42 -15.59
N ILE A 41 -13.16 20.32 -16.18
CA ILE A 41 -11.69 20.27 -16.17
C ILE A 41 -11.14 20.49 -14.75
N ALA A 42 -11.81 21.31 -13.94
CA ALA A 42 -11.35 21.62 -12.59
C ALA A 42 -11.42 20.37 -11.69
N GLY A 43 -12.54 19.65 -11.73
CA GLY A 43 -12.70 18.38 -11.03
C GLY A 43 -11.67 17.33 -11.48
N GLY A 44 -11.44 17.21 -12.79
CA GLY A 44 -10.43 16.31 -13.36
C GLY A 44 -9.01 16.56 -12.82
N VAL A 45 -8.58 17.82 -12.78
CA VAL A 45 -7.24 18.20 -12.26
C VAL A 45 -7.10 17.86 -10.78
N VAL A 46 -8.14 18.08 -9.97
CA VAL A 46 -8.11 17.74 -8.54
C VAL A 46 -7.97 16.23 -8.36
N LEU A 47 -8.77 15.43 -9.07
CA LEU A 47 -8.70 13.98 -8.97
C LEU A 47 -7.34 13.43 -9.44
N ARG A 48 -6.74 14.00 -10.49
CA ARG A 48 -5.37 13.64 -10.92
C ARG A 48 -4.34 13.89 -9.83
N ARG A 49 -4.45 15.00 -9.08
CA ARG A 49 -3.56 15.27 -7.93
C ARG A 49 -3.76 14.27 -6.81
N ILE A 50 -5.00 13.88 -6.53
CA ILE A 50 -5.34 12.84 -5.54
C ILE A 50 -4.77 11.49 -5.98
N VAL A 51 -4.91 11.12 -7.25
CA VAL A 51 -4.29 9.92 -7.83
C VAL A 51 -2.78 9.94 -7.62
N LEU A 52 -2.12 11.07 -7.90
CA LEU A 52 -0.67 11.20 -7.75
C LEU A 52 -0.23 11.03 -6.29
N ALA A 53 -0.94 11.68 -5.35
CA ALA A 53 -0.70 11.49 -3.92
C ALA A 53 -0.94 10.03 -3.47
N GLY A 54 -2.01 9.40 -3.97
CA GLY A 54 -2.33 8.00 -3.73
C GLY A 54 -1.25 7.05 -4.26
N SER A 55 -0.72 7.30 -5.45
CA SER A 55 0.39 6.52 -6.03
C SER A 55 1.67 6.62 -5.21
N VAL A 56 2.00 7.82 -4.70
CA VAL A 56 3.15 8.00 -3.81
C VAL A 56 2.94 7.20 -2.51
N LEU A 57 1.75 7.29 -1.91
CA LEU A 57 1.42 6.53 -0.70
C LEU A 57 1.48 5.02 -0.93
N TRP A 58 1.04 4.55 -2.09
CA TRP A 58 1.15 3.15 -2.49
C TRP A 58 2.60 2.68 -2.63
N ILE A 59 3.48 3.50 -3.22
CA ILE A 59 4.92 3.18 -3.30
C ILE A 59 5.53 3.04 -1.91
N ILE A 60 5.20 3.95 -0.99
CA ILE A 60 5.68 3.90 0.40
C ILE A 60 5.21 2.61 1.08
N ASP A 61 3.95 2.23 0.90
CA ASP A 61 3.37 1.00 1.43
C ASP A 61 4.10 -0.26 0.92
N LEU A 62 4.41 -0.33 -0.38
CA LEU A 62 5.20 -1.42 -0.96
C LEU A 62 6.62 -1.47 -0.39
N VAL A 63 7.26 -0.33 -0.17
CA VAL A 63 8.59 -0.27 0.48
C VAL A 63 8.51 -0.80 1.91
N CYS A 64 7.48 -0.43 2.67
CA CYS A 64 7.27 -0.95 4.02
C CYS A 64 7.05 -2.47 4.01
N LEU A 65 6.24 -3.01 3.09
CA LEU A 65 6.07 -4.45 2.93
C LEU A 65 7.39 -5.16 2.62
N LEU A 66 8.19 -4.58 1.72
CA LEU A 66 9.49 -5.13 1.36
C LEU A 66 10.43 -5.20 2.57
N LEU A 67 10.48 -4.15 3.40
CA LEU A 67 11.28 -4.12 4.62
C LEU A 67 10.80 -5.17 5.64
N VAL A 68 9.48 -5.29 5.84
CA VAL A 68 8.89 -6.30 6.73
C VAL A 68 9.22 -7.71 6.26
N LEU A 69 9.12 -7.97 4.95
CA LEU A 69 9.49 -9.25 4.35
C LEU A 69 10.98 -9.53 4.55
N ALA A 70 11.85 -8.55 4.28
CA ALA A 70 13.30 -8.69 4.44
C ALA A 70 13.67 -9.06 5.88
N ILE A 71 13.10 -8.37 6.88
CA ILE A 71 13.31 -8.66 8.30
C ILE A 71 12.83 -10.08 8.65
N GLY A 72 11.65 -10.47 8.16
CA GLY A 72 11.11 -11.81 8.39
C GLY A 72 11.99 -12.91 7.80
N THR A 73 12.59 -12.66 6.63
CA THR A 73 13.47 -13.61 5.95
C THR A 73 14.83 -13.71 6.64
N LEU A 74 15.38 -12.59 7.13
CA LEU A 74 16.67 -12.53 7.84
C LEU A 74 16.62 -13.20 9.22
N ARG A 75 15.45 -13.31 9.85
CA ARG A 75 15.32 -13.92 11.18
C ARG A 75 15.51 -15.45 11.18
N GLY A 76 15.48 -16.09 10.01
CA GLY A 76 15.69 -17.54 9.85
C GLY A 76 14.56 -18.39 10.46
N PRO A 77 14.39 -19.64 10.03
CA PRO A 77 13.59 -20.59 10.78
C PRO A 77 14.31 -20.83 12.11
N ASP A 78 13.66 -20.54 13.25
CA ASP A 78 14.15 -20.97 14.56
C ASP A 78 14.38 -22.49 14.47
N GLU A 79 15.65 -22.92 14.51
CA GLU A 79 16.04 -24.32 14.52
C GLU A 79 15.31 -25.01 15.68
N PRO A 80 14.60 -26.13 15.45
CA PRO A 80 13.92 -26.83 16.54
C PRO A 80 14.97 -27.30 17.54
N ASP A 81 14.77 -26.94 18.81
CA ASP A 81 15.53 -27.48 19.94
C ASP A 81 15.45 -29.02 19.89
N GLU A 82 16.48 -29.65 19.32
CA GLU A 82 16.63 -31.09 19.33
C GLU A 82 17.07 -31.51 20.76
N PRO A 83 16.37 -32.47 21.40
CA PRO A 83 16.58 -32.82 22.80
C PRO A 83 17.90 -33.53 23.10
#